data_AF-W1YCY3-F1
#
_entry.id   AF-W1YCY3-F1
#
_cell.length_a   1.000
_cell.length_b   1.000
_cell.length_c   1.000
_cell.angle_alpha   90.00
_cell.angle_beta   90.00
_cell.angle_gamma   90.00
#
_symmetry.space_group_name_H-M   'P 1'
#
loop_
_entity.id
_entity.type
_entity.pdbx_description
1 polymer ?
#
loop_
_entity_poly.entity_id
_entity_poly.type
_entity_poly.pdbx_seq_one_letter_code
_entity_poly.pdbx_strand_id
1 'polypeptide(L)' 'HGFSESSYTWDAINLPGYRVVRIDLIGHGDSDIPDEDKAYTIPQMIEDLHTVIYHMVGESYYLMGYSMGARIAL' A
#
# COMPACT_ATOMS: atom_id res chain seq x y z
N HIS A 1 2.89 -3.35 3.14
CA HIS A 1 3.68 -3.87 4.27
C HIS A 1 2.74 -4.12 5.45
N GLY A 2 3.22 -4.68 6.55
CA GLY A 2 2.43 -4.92 7.77
C GLY A 2 2.28 -3.69 8.66
N PHE A 3 1.66 -3.91 9.83
CA PHE A 3 1.54 -2.91 10.90
C PHE A 3 2.94 -2.57 11.46
N SER A 4 3.25 -1.28 11.63
CA SER A 4 4.56 -0.77 12.07
C SER A 4 5.74 -0.99 11.09
N GLU A 5 5.44 -1.30 9.83
CA GLU A 5 6.43 -1.39 8.75
C GLU A 5 6.24 -0.24 7.74
N SER A 6 7.10 -0.18 6.72
CA SER A 6 7.02 0.79 5.63
C SER A 6 7.44 0.16 4.30
N SER A 7 7.45 0.96 3.24
CA SER A 7 7.84 0.57 1.89
C SER A 7 9.26 -0.01 1.82
N TYR A 8 10.14 0.35 2.77
CA TYR A 8 11.50 -0.19 2.91
C TYR A 8 11.56 -1.70 3.15
N THR A 9 10.49 -2.33 3.67
CA THR A 9 10.42 -3.81 3.81
C THR A 9 10.68 -4.53 2.48
N TRP A 10 10.43 -3.87 1.36
CA TRP A 10 10.57 -4.44 0.03
C TRP A 10 11.86 -4.04 -0.70
N ASP A 11 12.82 -3.36 -0.04
CA ASP A 11 14.07 -2.87 -0.66
C ASP A 11 14.88 -3.97 -1.36
N ALA A 12 14.87 -5.18 -0.81
CA ALA A 12 15.60 -6.32 -1.38
C ALA A 12 14.88 -6.98 -2.57
N ILE A 13 13.63 -6.60 -2.88
CA ILE A 13 12.88 -7.19 -4.00
C ILE A 13 13.39 -6.59 -5.31
N ASN A 14 14.01 -7.45 -6.12
CA ASN A 14 14.34 -7.18 -7.50
C ASN A 14 13.63 -8.19 -8.40
N LEU A 15 12.70 -7.71 -9.25
CA LEU A 15 11.94 -8.52 -10.19
C LEU A 15 12.24 -8.05 -11.62
N PRO A 16 13.22 -8.66 -12.31
CA PRO A 16 13.56 -8.29 -13.68
C PRO A 16 12.34 -8.41 -14.60
N GLY A 17 12.11 -7.39 -15.42
CA GLY A 17 10.96 -7.33 -16.33
C GLY A 17 9.67 -6.79 -15.69
N TYR A 18 9.68 -6.47 -14.40
CA TYR A 18 8.56 -5.85 -13.70
C TYR A 18 8.93 -4.47 -13.17
N ARG A 19 7.99 -3.53 -13.26
CA ARG A 19 8.07 -2.29 -12.50
C ARG A 19 7.54 -2.55 -11.09
N VAL A 20 8.42 -2.47 -10.09
CA VAL A 20 8.04 -2.63 -8.69
C VAL A 20 7.58 -1.27 -8.16
N VAL A 21 6.34 -1.21 -7.65
CA VAL A 21 5.77 -0.04 -6.98
C VAL A 21 5.52 -0.42 -5.53
N ARG A 22 5.96 0.43 -4.61
CA ARG A 22 5.83 0.22 -3.16
C ARG A 22 5.05 1.39 -2.60
N ILE A 23 4.07 1.09 -1.76
CA ILE A 23 3.15 2.06 -1.20
C ILE A 23 3.28 2.02 0.31
N ASP A 24 3.44 3.19 0.92
CA ASP A 24 3.30 3.39 2.35
C ASP A 24 1.81 3.59 2.69
N LEU A 25 1.29 2.78 3.60
CA LEU A 25 -0.09 2.92 4.05
C LEU A 25 -0.26 4.18 4.90
N ILE A 26 -1.48 4.71 4.98
CA ILE A 26 -1.82 5.82 5.88
C ILE A 26 -1.28 5.56 7.30
N GLY A 27 -0.70 6.59 7.93
CA GLY A 27 -0.07 6.49 9.24
C GLY A 27 1.32 5.83 9.25
N HIS A 28 1.92 5.53 8.09
CA HIS A 28 3.23 4.88 7.98
C HIS A 28 4.14 5.56 6.95
N GLY A 29 5.46 5.42 7.13
CA GLY A 29 6.46 5.87 6.17
C GLY A 29 6.34 7.36 5.84
N ASP A 30 6.29 7.66 4.55
CA ASP A 30 6.13 9.03 4.03
C ASP A 30 4.67 9.41 3.73
N SER A 31 3.70 8.52 4.02
CA SER A 31 2.27 8.83 3.87
C SER A 31 1.76 9.67 5.04
N ASP A 32 0.71 10.46 4.78
CA ASP A 32 0.10 11.34 5.78
C ASP A 32 -0.36 10.57 7.03
N ILE A 33 -0.42 11.30 8.15
CA ILE A 33 -0.91 10.83 9.45
C ILE A 33 -2.09 11.71 9.86
N PRO A 34 -3.31 11.48 9.34
CA PRO A 34 -4.47 12.30 9.68
C PRO A 34 -4.88 12.12 11.14
N ASP A 35 -5.44 13.18 11.75
CA ASP A 35 -6.04 13.12 13.08
C ASP A 35 -7.47 12.53 13.07
N GLU A 36 -8.09 12.42 11.88
CA GLU A 36 -9.46 11.95 11.74
C GLU A 36 -9.55 10.42 11.74
N ASP A 37 -10.19 9.83 12.75
CA ASP A 37 -10.39 8.37 12.86
C ASP A 37 -11.03 7.73 11.61
N LYS A 38 -11.88 8.48 10.91
CA LYS A 38 -12.55 8.02 9.68
C LYS A 38 -11.54 7.63 8.59
N ALA A 39 -10.39 8.29 8.53
CA ALA A 39 -9.33 8.03 7.56
C ALA A 39 -8.72 6.63 7.73
N TYR A 40 -8.77 6.07 8.94
CA TYR A 40 -8.22 4.74 9.25
C TYR A 40 -9.26 3.60 9.15
N THR A 41 -10.46 3.89 8.66
CA THR A 41 -11.47 2.84 8.43
C THR A 41 -11.07 1.97 7.24
N ILE A 42 -11.30 0.65 7.34
CA ILE A 42 -10.95 -0.31 6.27
C ILE A 42 -11.53 0.12 4.90
N PRO A 43 -12.81 0.52 4.78
CA PRO A 43 -13.35 0.96 3.49
C PRO A 43 -12.63 2.18 2.92
N GLN A 44 -12.29 3.17 3.76
CA GLN A 44 -11.58 4.37 3.32
C GLN A 44 -10.16 4.03 2.84
N MET A 45 -9.43 3.22 3.61
CA MET A 45 -8.08 2.78 3.23
C MET A 45 -8.06 1.97 1.93
N ILE A 46 -9.07 1.14 1.68
CA ILE A 46 -9.21 0.38 0.43
C ILE A 46 -9.46 1.33 -0.75
N GLU A 47 -10.36 2.30 -0.60
CA GLU A 47 -10.67 3.28 -1.64
C GLU A 47 -9.46 4.15 -2.00
N ASP A 48 -8.74 4.63 -0.99
CA ASP A 48 -7.53 5.43 -1.16
C ASP A 48 -6.44 4.61 -1.87
N LEU A 49 -6.22 3.36 -1.44
CA LEU A 49 -5.25 2.46 -2.06
C LEU A 49 -5.63 2.15 -3.52
N HIS A 50 -6.90 1.85 -3.79
CA HIS A 50 -7.40 1.59 -5.14
C HIS A 50 -7.18 2.81 -6.03
N THR A 51 -7.52 4.01 -5.55
CA THR A 51 -7.31 5.27 -6.27
C THR A 51 -5.84 5.47 -6.62
N VAL A 52 -4.94 5.29 -5.65
CA VAL A 52 -3.50 5.45 -5.86
C VAL A 52 -2.96 4.42 -6.86
N ILE A 53 -3.32 3.13 -6.70
CA ILE A 53 -2.87 2.07 -7.61
C ILE A 53 -3.37 2.31 -9.03
N TYR A 54 -4.66 2.67 -9.18
CA TYR A 54 -5.25 2.91 -10.49
C TYR A 54 -4.52 4.02 -11.25
N HIS A 55 -4.25 5.15 -10.59
CA HIS A 55 -3.54 6.27 -11.22
C HIS A 55 -2.06 5.97 -11.49
N MET A 56 -1.41 5.15 -10.65
CA MET A 56 0.02 4.86 -10.80
C MET A 56 0.32 3.68 -11.73
N VAL A 57 -0.54 2.66 -11.76
CA VAL A 57 -0.28 1.35 -12.36
C VAL A 57 -1.30 0.98 -13.43
N GLY A 58 -2.53 1.50 -13.34
CA GLY A 58 -3.62 1.19 -14.26
C GLY A 58 -4.42 -0.04 -13.84
N GLU A 59 -5.11 -0.65 -14.81
CA GLU A 59 -6.13 -1.67 -14.57
C GLU A 59 -5.58 -3.08 -14.32
N SER A 60 -4.32 -3.36 -14.70
CA SER A 60 -3.74 -4.70 -14.63
C SER A 60 -2.41 -4.67 -13.90
N TYR A 61 -2.37 -5.33 -12.74
CA TYR A 61 -1.20 -5.38 -11.90
C TYR A 61 -1.18 -6.69 -11.09
N TYR A 62 0.02 -7.03 -10.60
CA TYR A 62 0.19 -8.08 -9.60
C TYR A 62 0.27 -7.43 -8.23
N LEU A 63 -0.60 -7.84 -7.30
CA LEU A 63 -0.61 -7.32 -5.94
C LEU A 63 0.08 -8.30 -5.00
N MET A 64 0.98 -7.77 -4.18
CA MET A 64 1.67 -8.53 -3.13
C MET A 64 1.44 -7.84 -1.79
N GLY A 65 0.87 -8.58 -0.84
CA GLY A 65 0.64 -8.11 0.52
C GLY A 65 1.35 -9.00 1.54
N TYR A 66 1.89 -8.40 2.60
CA TYR A 66 2.43 -9.10 3.77
C TYR A 66 1.75 -8.57 5.04
N SER A 67 1.36 -9.48 5.95
CA SER A 67 0.71 -9.18 7.24
C SER A 67 -0.57 -8.31 7.10
N MET A 68 -0.65 -7.12 7.72
CA MET A 68 -1.79 -6.20 7.55
C MET A 68 -2.01 -5.82 6.08
N GLY A 69 -0.92 -5.64 5.32
CA GLY A 69 -0.99 -5.43 3.88
C GLY A 69 -1.59 -6.61 3.13
N ALA A 70 -1.57 -7.84 3.67
CA ALA A 70 -2.26 -8.98 3.08
C ALA A 70 -3.78 -8.94 3.35
N ARG A 71 -4.23 -8.32 4.47
CA ARG A 71 -5.66 -8.12 4.74
C ARG A 71 -6.27 -6.98 3.93
N ILE A 72 -5.47 -5.98 3.55
CA ILE A 72 -5.89 -4.89 2.68
C ILE A 72 -5.83 -5.32 1.20
N ALA A 73 -4.95 -6.27 0.86
CA ALA A 73 -4.79 -6.78 -0.50
C ALA A 73 -5.79 -7.88 -0.90
N LEU A 74 -6.60 -8.39 0.02
CA LEU A 74 -7.63 -9.42 -0.19
C LEU A 74 -9.02 -8.79 -0.18
#